data_AF-U6RDE5-F1
#
_entry.id   AF-U6RDE5-F1
#
_cell.length_a   1.000
_cell.length_b   1.000
_cell.length_c   1.000
_cell.angle_alpha   90.00
_cell.angle_beta   90.00
_cell.angle_gamma   90.00
#
_symmetry.space_group_name_H-M   'P 1'
#
loop_
_entity.id
_entity.type
_entity.pdbx_description
1 polymer ?
#
loop_
_entity_poly.entity_id
_entity_poly.type
_entity_poly.pdbx_seq_one_letter_code
_entity_poly.pdbx_strand_id
1 'polypeptide(L)'
;MKTLVETSLFNLFASYTNGAGPAAGELPAAYDDFVNCLATLSPAGDLTGQLRRLNYTKIELAFMRQACNGMAEDCRNILYDVFIDKTLALLDAEAEILKEMLRHGTVSAGFHAEAVRGSGRKTSVTLTWNGTDSDLIELVAALMAAGAIGTAEGRDLKIVDVIRVFEEVFHLKINALYTKRGKVFDRCTDTTPFIDSLRKSYNRMLDARLA
;
A
#
# COMPACT_ATOMS: atom_id res chain seq x y z
N MET A 1 17.42 9.72 -6.12
CA MET A 1 16.20 10.51 -5.83
C MET A 1 15.99 11.70 -6.78
N LYS A 2 16.91 12.03 -7.71
CA LYS A 2 16.89 13.28 -8.51
C LYS A 2 16.04 13.28 -9.80
N THR A 3 15.39 12.19 -10.15
CA THR A 3 14.88 11.99 -11.52
C THR A 3 13.66 12.84 -11.93
N LEU A 4 12.96 13.54 -11.02
CA LEU A 4 11.89 14.49 -11.39
C LEU A 4 12.39 15.93 -11.57
N VAL A 5 13.41 16.33 -10.80
CA VAL A 5 14.00 17.68 -10.88
C VAL A 5 14.97 17.83 -12.06
N GLU A 6 15.34 16.71 -12.69
CA GLU A 6 16.18 16.65 -13.89
C GLU A 6 15.36 16.76 -15.20
N THR A 7 14.04 16.95 -15.11
CA THR A 7 13.15 17.03 -16.29
C THR A 7 13.33 18.34 -17.05
N SER A 8 13.02 18.32 -18.36
CA SER A 8 13.04 19.50 -19.23
C SER A 8 12.22 20.66 -18.66
N LEU A 9 11.08 20.35 -18.02
CA LEU A 9 10.21 21.32 -17.36
C LEU A 9 10.93 22.08 -16.24
N PHE A 10 11.68 21.37 -15.37
CA PHE A 10 12.45 22.00 -14.29
C PHE A 10 13.58 22.86 -14.83
N ASN A 11 14.22 22.45 -15.92
CA ASN A 11 15.26 23.27 -16.57
C ASN A 11 14.67 24.56 -17.13
N LEU A 12 13.48 24.50 -17.76
CA LEU A 12 12.79 25.70 -18.25
C LEU A 12 12.41 26.65 -17.11
N PHE A 13 11.92 26.13 -15.98
CA PHE A 13 11.62 26.93 -14.80
C PHE A 13 12.89 27.57 -14.21
N ALA A 14 13.96 26.80 -14.06
CA ALA A 14 15.24 27.31 -13.55
C ALA A 14 15.80 28.42 -14.46
N SER A 15 15.84 28.21 -15.78
CA SER A 15 16.26 29.23 -16.74
C SER A 15 15.43 30.51 -16.65
N TYR A 16 14.11 30.37 -16.54
CA TYR A 16 13.21 31.50 -16.36
C TYR A 16 13.48 32.25 -15.05
N THR A 17 13.63 31.55 -13.92
CA THR A 17 13.95 32.19 -12.63
C THR A 17 15.30 32.90 -12.61
N ASN A 18 16.23 32.48 -13.46
CA ASN A 18 17.56 33.08 -13.62
C ASN A 18 17.58 34.25 -14.63
N GLY A 19 16.42 34.67 -15.16
CA GLY A 19 16.32 35.81 -16.07
C GLY A 19 16.69 35.50 -17.53
N ALA A 20 16.76 34.22 -17.92
CA ALA A 20 16.87 33.87 -19.33
C ALA A 20 15.56 34.19 -20.06
N GLY A 21 15.65 34.55 -21.35
CA GLY A 21 14.48 34.89 -22.17
C GLY A 21 13.43 33.76 -22.21
N PRO A 22 12.14 34.08 -22.36
CA PRO A 22 11.06 33.11 -22.20
C PRO A 22 11.04 32.09 -23.36
N ALA A 23 11.39 30.84 -23.08
CA ALA A 23 11.16 29.68 -23.95
C ALA A 23 9.73 29.13 -23.78
N ALA A 24 8.74 30.03 -23.76
CA ALA A 24 7.37 29.73 -23.38
C ALA A 24 6.68 28.72 -24.33
N GLY A 25 7.13 28.62 -25.58
CA GLY A 25 6.60 27.66 -26.56
C GLY A 25 6.92 26.20 -26.23
N GLU A 26 7.94 25.93 -25.41
CA GLU A 26 8.37 24.58 -25.03
C GLU A 26 7.67 24.07 -23.76
N LEU A 27 7.01 24.97 -23.00
CA LEU A 27 6.36 24.65 -21.73
C LEU A 27 5.28 23.55 -21.83
N PRO A 28 4.36 23.57 -22.82
CA PRO A 28 3.33 22.54 -22.90
C PRO A 28 3.92 21.14 -23.12
N ALA A 29 4.87 21.00 -24.05
CA ALA A 29 5.52 19.72 -24.34
C ALA A 29 6.32 19.21 -23.13
N ALA A 30 7.08 20.09 -22.49
CA ALA A 30 7.83 19.73 -21.29
C ALA A 30 6.92 19.33 -20.11
N TYR A 31 5.74 19.95 -19.99
CA TYR A 31 4.75 19.59 -18.99
C TYR A 31 4.14 18.21 -19.25
N ASP A 32 3.75 17.93 -20.49
CA ASP A 32 3.20 16.62 -20.86
C ASP A 32 4.22 15.50 -20.63
N ASP A 33 5.49 15.73 -20.95
CA ASP A 33 6.59 14.80 -20.64
C ASP A 33 6.73 14.55 -19.14
N PHE A 34 6.62 15.61 -18.33
CA PHE A 34 6.66 15.50 -16.87
C PHE A 34 5.49 14.66 -16.32
N VAL A 35 4.28 14.88 -16.85
CA VAL A 35 3.08 14.08 -16.49
C VAL A 35 3.30 12.61 -16.84
N ASN A 36 3.85 12.32 -18.03
CA ASN A 36 4.19 10.96 -18.42
C ASN A 36 5.23 10.34 -17.49
N CYS A 37 6.27 11.09 -17.09
CA CYS A 37 7.24 10.63 -16.09
C CYS A 37 6.58 10.29 -14.75
N LEU A 38 5.63 11.10 -14.28
CA LEU A 38 4.85 10.79 -13.08
C LEU A 38 4.03 9.51 -13.25
N ALA A 39 3.34 9.33 -14.37
CA ALA A 39 2.54 8.14 -14.65
C ALA A 39 3.37 6.84 -14.71
N THR A 40 4.66 6.93 -15.05
CA THR A 40 5.58 5.78 -15.01
C THR A 40 6.08 5.42 -13.61
N LEU A 41 5.78 6.22 -12.58
CA LEU A 41 6.05 5.86 -11.19
C LEU A 41 5.15 4.67 -10.81
N SER A 42 5.74 3.49 -10.72
CA SER A 42 5.01 2.26 -10.44
C SER A 42 4.28 2.32 -9.08
N PRO A 43 2.97 2.10 -9.02
CA PRO A 43 2.22 2.03 -7.75
C PRO A 43 2.64 0.87 -6.85
N ALA A 44 3.37 -0.12 -7.39
CA ALA A 44 3.81 -1.32 -6.68
C ALA A 44 5.24 -1.21 -6.09
N GLY A 45 5.85 -0.02 -6.14
CA GLY A 45 7.21 0.23 -5.65
C GLY A 45 7.28 0.72 -4.19
N ASP A 46 8.45 1.23 -3.79
CA ASP A 46 8.66 1.90 -2.51
C ASP A 46 7.84 3.20 -2.42
N LEU A 47 6.60 3.10 -1.94
CA LEU A 47 5.68 4.22 -1.74
C LEU A 47 6.27 5.34 -0.86
N THR A 48 7.08 4.96 0.15
CA THR A 48 7.73 5.94 1.03
C THR A 48 8.82 6.71 0.27
N GLY A 49 9.64 6.02 -0.51
CA GLY A 49 10.64 6.63 -1.39
C GLY A 49 10.02 7.52 -2.46
N GLN A 50 8.88 7.12 -3.01
CA GLN A 50 8.12 7.93 -3.96
C GLN A 50 7.56 9.20 -3.31
N LEU A 51 6.95 9.09 -2.13
CA LEU A 51 6.44 10.25 -1.40
C LEU A 51 7.57 11.22 -1.01
N ARG A 52 8.74 10.71 -0.61
CA ARG A 52 9.93 11.56 -0.38
C ARG A 52 10.36 12.29 -1.65
N ARG A 53 10.33 11.60 -2.80
CA ARG A 53 10.69 12.18 -4.10
C ARG A 53 9.70 13.27 -4.52
N LEU A 54 8.39 13.03 -4.42
CA LEU A 54 7.36 14.03 -4.72
C LEU A 54 7.49 15.26 -3.80
N ASN A 55 7.64 15.04 -2.49
CA ASN A 55 7.82 16.14 -1.53
C ASN A 55 9.07 16.96 -1.81
N TYR A 56 10.20 16.30 -2.15
CA TYR A 56 11.42 16.99 -2.53
C TYR A 56 11.20 17.86 -3.78
N THR A 57 10.62 17.30 -4.84
CA THR A 57 10.28 18.04 -6.07
C THR A 57 9.34 19.21 -5.80
N LYS A 58 8.35 19.03 -4.92
CA LYS A 58 7.43 20.11 -4.51
C LYS A 58 8.16 21.24 -3.81
N ILE A 59 9.08 20.93 -2.89
CA ILE A 59 9.86 21.93 -2.15
C ILE A 59 10.70 22.77 -3.13
N GLU A 60 11.43 22.12 -4.04
CA GLU A 60 12.23 22.83 -5.06
C GLU A 60 11.36 23.74 -5.94
N LEU A 61 10.19 23.26 -6.36
CA LEU A 61 9.28 24.05 -7.19
C LEU A 61 8.64 25.22 -6.42
N ALA A 62 8.35 25.06 -5.12
CA ALA A 62 7.84 26.13 -4.27
C ALA A 62 8.87 27.26 -4.12
N PHE A 63 10.16 26.92 -4.02
CA PHE A 63 11.24 27.91 -4.05
C PHE A 63 11.29 28.67 -5.38
N MET A 64 11.19 27.97 -6.51
CA MET A 64 11.13 28.62 -7.83
C MET A 64 9.93 29.56 -7.95
N ARG A 65 8.75 29.14 -7.47
CA ARG A 65 7.55 29.99 -7.45
C ARG A 65 7.75 31.26 -6.62
N GLN A 66 8.39 31.14 -5.46
CA GLN A 66 8.69 32.29 -4.62
C GLN A 66 9.64 33.26 -5.32
N ALA A 67 10.64 32.76 -6.05
CA ALA A 67 11.51 33.59 -6.88
C ALA A 67 10.75 34.34 -7.97
N CYS A 68 9.81 33.67 -8.67
CA CYS A 68 8.95 34.31 -9.68
C CYS A 68 8.06 35.42 -9.09
N ASN A 69 7.52 35.21 -7.89
CA ASN A 69 6.69 36.22 -7.21
C ASN A 69 7.47 37.49 -6.84
N GLY A 70 8.79 37.40 -6.69
CA GLY A 70 9.67 38.54 -6.41
C GLY A 70 10.13 39.32 -7.66
N MET A 71 9.79 38.86 -8.86
CA MET A 71 10.16 39.54 -10.10
C MET A 71 9.31 40.78 -10.36
N ALA A 72 9.91 41.79 -10.99
CA ALA A 72 9.18 42.96 -11.49
C ALA A 72 8.13 42.54 -12.54
N GLU A 73 6.99 43.22 -12.56
CA GLU A 73 5.85 42.87 -13.44
C GLU A 73 6.26 42.78 -14.92
N ASP A 74 7.14 43.66 -15.37
CA ASP A 74 7.61 43.72 -16.77
C ASP A 74 8.48 42.51 -17.19
N CYS A 75 9.04 41.79 -16.22
CA CYS A 75 9.85 40.58 -16.46
C CYS A 75 9.05 39.29 -16.24
N ARG A 76 7.81 39.41 -15.76
CA ARG A 76 7.00 38.28 -15.31
C ARG A 76 6.17 37.71 -16.45
N ASN A 77 6.42 36.44 -16.78
CA ASN A 77 5.64 35.70 -17.76
C ASN A 77 4.53 34.87 -17.09
N ILE A 78 3.28 35.27 -17.33
CA ILE A 78 2.08 34.63 -16.78
C ILE A 78 2.03 33.13 -17.12
N LEU A 79 2.53 32.72 -18.29
CA LEU A 79 2.49 31.32 -18.70
C LEU A 79 3.35 30.44 -17.78
N TYR A 80 4.53 30.91 -17.40
CA TYR A 80 5.40 30.19 -16.46
C TYR A 80 4.74 30.06 -15.10
N ASP A 81 4.08 31.10 -14.61
CA ASP A 81 3.33 31.03 -13.34
C ASP A 81 2.23 29.97 -13.41
N VAL A 82 1.44 29.95 -14.49
CA VAL A 82 0.39 28.96 -14.69
C VAL A 82 0.96 27.54 -14.67
N PHE A 83 2.07 27.28 -15.37
CA PHE A 83 2.68 25.95 -15.41
C PHE A 83 3.32 25.54 -14.08
N ILE A 84 3.91 26.48 -13.33
CA ILE A 84 4.44 26.23 -11.99
C ILE A 84 3.29 25.84 -11.05
N ASP A 85 2.18 26.59 -11.05
CA ASP A 85 1.02 26.28 -10.21
C ASP A 85 0.37 24.94 -10.58
N LYS A 86 0.21 24.68 -11.88
CA LYS A 86 -0.29 23.38 -12.37
C LYS A 86 0.58 22.22 -11.90
N THR A 87 1.90 22.39 -11.93
CA THR A 87 2.84 21.34 -11.53
C THR A 87 2.80 21.13 -10.02
N LEU A 88 2.68 22.20 -9.22
CA LEU A 88 2.47 22.11 -7.77
C LEU A 88 1.17 21.37 -7.43
N ALA A 89 0.06 21.74 -8.07
CA ALA A 89 -1.24 21.11 -7.86
C ALA A 89 -1.23 19.62 -8.25
N LEU A 90 -0.55 19.27 -9.34
CA LEU A 90 -0.38 17.88 -9.77
C LEU A 90 0.42 17.06 -8.74
N LEU A 91 1.54 17.60 -8.26
CA LEU A 91 2.34 16.94 -7.22
C LEU A 91 1.55 16.73 -5.92
N ASP A 92 0.66 17.67 -5.57
CA ASP A 92 -0.22 17.54 -4.41
C ASP A 92 -1.28 16.46 -4.60
N ALA A 93 -1.92 16.41 -5.77
CA ALA A 93 -2.87 15.35 -6.09
C ALA A 93 -2.19 13.97 -6.04
N GLU A 94 -1.01 13.83 -6.63
CA GLU A 94 -0.25 12.58 -6.63
C GLU A 94 0.18 12.17 -5.20
N ALA A 95 0.64 13.14 -4.39
CA ALA A 95 1.00 12.88 -3.01
C ALA A 95 -0.19 12.46 -2.15
N GLU A 96 -1.39 13.03 -2.37
CA GLU A 96 -2.61 12.60 -1.70
C GLU A 96 -3.05 11.20 -2.15
N ILE A 97 -2.96 10.88 -3.45
CA ILE A 97 -3.20 9.52 -3.95
C ILE A 97 -2.26 8.53 -3.26
N LEU A 98 -0.96 8.83 -3.18
CA LEU A 98 0.01 7.95 -2.50
C LEU A 98 -0.22 7.86 -0.99
N LYS A 99 -0.61 8.95 -0.31
CA LYS A 99 -0.96 8.91 1.12
C LYS A 99 -2.20 8.07 1.36
N GLU A 100 -3.18 8.15 0.47
CA GLU A 100 -4.40 7.35 0.54
C GLU A 100 -4.11 5.88 0.25
N MET A 101 -3.25 5.62 -0.74
CA MET A 101 -2.66 4.30 -0.94
C MET A 101 -1.80 3.85 0.25
N LEU A 102 -1.23 4.72 1.08
CA LEU A 102 -0.53 4.30 2.30
C LEU A 102 -1.52 3.99 3.43
N ARG A 103 -2.62 4.74 3.51
CA ARG A 103 -3.70 4.54 4.49
C ARG A 103 -4.49 3.27 4.22
N HIS A 104 -4.69 2.93 2.94
CA HIS A 104 -5.45 1.77 2.50
C HIS A 104 -4.58 0.64 1.94
N GLY A 105 -3.36 0.92 1.51
CA GLY A 105 -2.41 -0.03 0.94
C GLY A 105 -1.61 -0.75 2.01
N THR A 106 -2.35 -1.43 2.87
CA THR A 106 -1.90 -2.70 3.44
C THR A 106 -3.09 -3.68 3.47
N VAL A 107 -3.81 -3.79 2.36
CA VAL A 107 -4.73 -4.93 2.12
C VAL A 107 -3.98 -6.09 1.41
N SER A 108 -2.70 -5.94 1.07
CA SER A 108 -1.89 -7.02 0.46
C SER A 108 -0.40 -7.02 0.85
N ALA A 109 -0.03 -6.51 2.02
CA ALA A 109 1.34 -6.61 2.53
C ALA A 109 1.37 -6.85 4.03
N GLY A 110 1.03 -8.07 4.43
CA GLY A 110 1.37 -8.61 5.73
C GLY A 110 0.46 -8.13 6.84
N PHE A 111 0.14 -9.05 7.75
CA PHE A 111 -0.44 -8.73 9.04
C PHE A 111 0.45 -7.73 9.79
N HIS A 112 0.18 -6.44 9.63
CA HIS A 112 0.67 -5.45 10.55
C HIS A 112 -0.27 -5.43 11.75
N ALA A 113 0.16 -6.15 12.79
CA ALA A 113 -0.33 -5.93 14.14
C ALA A 113 -0.32 -4.41 14.40
N GLU A 114 -1.47 -3.89 14.85
CA GLU A 114 -1.69 -2.48 15.14
C GLU A 114 -0.48 -1.86 15.84
N ALA A 115 0.20 -0.95 15.15
CA ALA A 115 1.09 0.00 15.79
C ALA A 115 0.21 1.00 16.55
N VAL A 116 -0.30 0.57 17.70
CA VAL A 116 -0.78 1.48 18.73
C VAL A 116 0.39 2.39 19.06
N ARG A 117 0.20 3.69 18.79
CA ARG A 117 1.12 4.75 19.20
C ARG A 117 1.49 4.58 20.68
N GLY A 118 2.75 4.27 20.92
CA GLY A 118 3.29 4.17 22.27
C GLY A 118 4.62 3.46 22.27
N SER A 119 5.68 4.22 22.56
CA SER A 119 7.01 3.80 22.98
C SER A 119 7.20 2.30 23.29
N GLY A 120 8.19 1.69 22.63
CA GLY A 120 8.65 0.32 22.89
C GLY A 120 8.58 -0.53 21.64
N ARG A 121 9.74 -0.84 21.06
CA ARG A 121 9.92 -1.78 19.95
C ARG A 121 9.41 -3.16 20.36
N LYS A 122 8.11 -3.40 20.21
CA LYS A 122 7.52 -4.73 20.31
C LYS A 122 8.02 -5.50 19.09
N THR A 123 8.89 -6.48 19.33
CA THR A 123 9.29 -7.44 18.30
C THR A 123 8.02 -8.09 17.77
N SER A 124 7.73 -7.91 16.48
CA SER A 124 6.65 -8.62 15.80
C SER A 124 6.81 -10.12 16.06
N VAL A 125 5.82 -10.75 16.68
CA VAL A 125 5.82 -12.19 16.90
C VAL A 125 5.51 -12.87 15.57
N THR A 126 6.42 -13.70 15.09
CA THR A 126 6.20 -14.53 13.90
C THR A 126 5.41 -15.76 14.30
N LEU A 127 4.25 -15.97 13.67
CA LEU A 127 3.43 -17.15 13.88
C LEU A 127 3.83 -18.26 12.91
N THR A 128 3.78 -19.51 13.38
CA THR A 128 3.96 -20.70 12.54
C THR A 128 2.76 -21.62 12.68
N TRP A 129 2.42 -22.32 11.60
CA TRP A 129 1.39 -23.36 11.64
C TRP A 129 2.03 -24.72 11.91
N ASN A 130 1.60 -25.36 12.99
CA ASN A 130 2.09 -26.69 13.38
C ASN A 130 1.13 -27.82 12.99
N GLY A 131 -0.04 -27.49 12.42
CA GLY A 131 -0.99 -28.47 11.90
C GLY A 131 -0.70 -28.87 10.45
N THR A 132 -1.54 -29.72 9.89
CA THR A 132 -1.51 -30.06 8.46
C THR A 132 -2.27 -29.02 7.63
N ASP A 133 -2.07 -29.04 6.31
CA ASP A 133 -2.90 -28.23 5.38
C ASP A 133 -4.40 -28.55 5.52
N SER A 134 -4.74 -29.81 5.81
CA SER A 134 -6.13 -30.23 5.98
C SER A 134 -6.74 -29.62 7.24
N ASP A 135 -5.95 -29.55 8.32
CA ASP A 135 -6.36 -28.93 9.59
C ASP A 135 -6.62 -27.43 9.40
N LEU A 136 -5.77 -26.75 8.62
CA LEU A 136 -5.94 -25.33 8.33
C LEU A 136 -7.18 -25.07 7.46
N ILE A 137 -7.40 -25.92 6.45
CA ILE A 137 -8.61 -25.85 5.61
C ILE A 137 -9.87 -26.10 6.44
N GLU A 138 -9.84 -27.08 7.34
CA GLU A 138 -10.94 -27.38 8.25
C GLU A 138 -11.23 -26.21 9.19
N LEU A 139 -10.19 -25.60 9.76
CA LEU A 139 -10.32 -24.40 10.60
C LEU A 139 -10.95 -23.23 9.85
N VAL A 140 -10.43 -22.92 8.66
CA VAL A 140 -10.95 -21.83 7.83
C VAL A 140 -12.41 -22.09 7.46
N ALA A 141 -12.75 -23.31 7.05
CA ALA A 141 -14.12 -23.68 6.73
C ALA A 141 -15.06 -23.51 7.93
N ALA A 142 -14.63 -23.91 9.13
CA ALA A 142 -15.40 -23.75 10.36
C ALA A 142 -15.63 -22.27 10.72
N LEU A 143 -14.58 -21.43 10.61
CA LEU A 143 -14.69 -19.98 10.86
C LEU A 143 -15.70 -19.32 9.90
N MET A 144 -15.66 -19.69 8.62
CA MET A 144 -16.59 -19.20 7.62
C MET A 144 -18.02 -19.68 7.89
N ALA A 145 -18.21 -20.97 8.16
CA ALA A 145 -19.52 -21.57 8.42
C ALA A 145 -20.17 -20.99 9.69
N ALA A 146 -19.38 -20.67 10.71
CA ALA A 146 -19.84 -20.02 11.93
C ALA A 146 -20.16 -18.53 11.75
N GLY A 147 -19.81 -17.92 10.61
CA GLY A 147 -19.90 -16.47 10.40
C GLY A 147 -18.99 -15.67 11.34
N ALA A 148 -17.95 -16.30 11.90
CA ALA A 148 -17.03 -15.66 12.84
C ALA A 148 -16.05 -14.70 12.14
N ILE A 149 -15.93 -14.82 10.82
CA ILE A 149 -15.10 -13.98 9.97
C ILE A 149 -15.92 -13.48 8.77
N GLY A 150 -15.64 -12.25 8.34
CA GLY A 150 -16.33 -11.59 7.22
C GLY A 150 -15.42 -10.57 6.55
N THR A 151 -15.93 -9.90 5.52
CA THR A 151 -15.20 -8.79 4.87
C THR A 151 -15.67 -7.45 5.42
N ALA A 152 -14.76 -6.47 5.53
CA ALA A 152 -15.10 -5.12 5.97
C ALA A 152 -16.13 -4.43 5.06
N GLU A 153 -16.13 -4.81 3.78
CA GLU A 153 -17.01 -4.26 2.75
C GLU A 153 -18.36 -5.02 2.66
N GLY A 154 -18.60 -6.01 3.53
CA GLY A 154 -19.84 -6.78 3.55
C GLY A 154 -20.05 -7.71 2.34
N ARG A 155 -19.00 -7.98 1.56
CA ARG A 155 -19.01 -8.93 0.45
C ARG A 155 -18.91 -10.38 0.93
N ASP A 156 -19.43 -11.29 0.11
CA ASP A 156 -19.27 -12.74 0.28
C ASP A 156 -17.80 -13.15 0.34
N LEU A 157 -17.45 -13.85 1.41
CA LEU A 157 -16.09 -14.32 1.66
C LEU A 157 -15.86 -15.65 0.95
N LYS A 158 -14.79 -15.76 0.15
CA LYS A 158 -14.40 -17.04 -0.47
C LYS A 158 -13.30 -17.71 0.33
N ILE A 159 -13.35 -19.04 0.42
CA ILE A 159 -12.35 -19.84 1.13
C ILE A 159 -10.93 -19.61 0.62
N VAL A 160 -10.77 -19.39 -0.69
CA VAL A 160 -9.46 -19.14 -1.32
C VAL A 160 -8.85 -17.83 -0.81
N ASP A 161 -9.68 -16.80 -0.60
CA ASP A 161 -9.22 -15.50 -0.11
C ASP A 161 -8.76 -15.61 1.35
N VAL A 162 -9.51 -16.34 2.19
CA VAL A 162 -9.13 -16.58 3.58
C VAL A 162 -7.88 -17.45 3.67
N ILE A 163 -7.76 -18.51 2.86
CA ILE A 163 -6.56 -19.35 2.86
C ILE A 163 -5.32 -18.53 2.52
N ARG A 164 -5.39 -17.62 1.54
CA ARG A 164 -4.26 -16.74 1.19
C ARG A 164 -3.82 -15.86 2.36
N VAL A 165 -4.79 -15.33 3.12
CA VAL A 165 -4.52 -14.56 4.33
C VAL A 165 -3.78 -15.43 5.36
N PHE A 166 -4.23 -16.66 5.60
CA PHE A 166 -3.57 -17.57 6.54
C PHE A 166 -2.19 -18.08 6.06
N GLU A 167 -2.00 -18.27 4.75
CA GLU A 167 -0.67 -18.54 4.16
C GLU A 167 0.32 -17.43 4.47
N GLU A 168 -0.14 -16.18 4.46
CA GLU A 168 0.66 -15.01 4.82
C GLU A 168 0.95 -14.94 6.33
N VAL A 169 -0.05 -15.17 7.20
CA VAL A 169 0.14 -15.20 8.68
C VAL A 169 1.20 -16.22 9.09
N PHE A 170 1.12 -17.42 8.51
CA PHE A 170 1.91 -18.56 8.95
C PHE A 170 3.14 -18.81 8.08
N HIS A 171 3.41 -17.94 7.10
CA HIS A 171 4.53 -18.04 6.17
C HIS A 171 4.63 -19.43 5.50
N LEU A 172 3.49 -19.95 5.03
CA LEU A 172 3.37 -21.27 4.40
C LEU A 172 2.69 -21.19 3.03
N LYS A 173 2.70 -22.31 2.31
CA LYS A 173 1.97 -22.48 1.04
C LYS A 173 1.21 -23.79 0.99
N ILE A 174 -0.09 -23.72 0.71
CA ILE A 174 -0.95 -24.90 0.56
C ILE A 174 -0.95 -25.32 -0.90
N ASN A 175 -0.22 -26.40 -1.18
CA ASN A 175 -0.22 -27.02 -2.51
C ASN A 175 -1.53 -27.76 -2.77
N ALA A 176 -2.04 -27.71 -4.00
CA ALA A 176 -3.25 -28.43 -4.43
C ALA A 176 -4.49 -28.17 -3.54
N LEU A 177 -4.71 -26.89 -3.19
CA LEU A 177 -5.80 -26.45 -2.30
C LEU A 177 -7.16 -27.07 -2.66
N TYR A 178 -7.56 -27.04 -3.93
CA TYR A 178 -8.87 -27.56 -4.34
C TYR A 178 -9.02 -29.06 -4.10
N THR A 179 -7.97 -29.85 -4.38
CA THR A 179 -7.96 -31.29 -4.13
C THR A 179 -8.01 -31.60 -2.64
N LYS A 180 -7.21 -30.89 -1.83
CA LYS A 180 -7.19 -31.06 -0.36
C LYS A 180 -8.51 -30.62 0.26
N ARG A 181 -9.07 -29.52 -0.21
CA ARG A 181 -10.40 -29.05 0.18
C ARG A 181 -11.46 -30.12 -0.11
N GLY A 182 -11.51 -30.69 -1.31
CA GLY A 182 -12.42 -31.79 -1.63
C GLY A 182 -12.32 -32.91 -0.59
N LYS A 183 -11.09 -33.39 -0.34
CA LYS A 183 -10.84 -34.45 0.67
C LYS A 183 -11.29 -34.10 2.09
N VAL A 184 -11.18 -32.84 2.51
CA VAL A 184 -11.65 -32.39 3.83
C VAL A 184 -13.18 -32.38 3.90
N PHE A 185 -13.84 -31.92 2.83
CA PHE A 185 -15.29 -31.81 2.77
C PHE A 185 -15.99 -33.15 2.50
N ASP A 186 -15.30 -34.09 1.85
CA ASP A 186 -15.83 -35.41 1.47
C ASP A 186 -15.63 -36.49 2.58
N ARG A 187 -15.20 -36.11 3.79
CA ARG A 187 -15.01 -37.07 4.89
C ARG A 187 -16.36 -37.63 5.34
N CYS A 188 -16.49 -38.97 5.32
CA CYS A 188 -17.70 -39.67 5.77
C CYS A 188 -17.67 -40.12 7.25
N THR A 189 -16.49 -40.08 7.88
CA THR A 189 -16.23 -40.47 9.27
C THR A 189 -15.26 -39.47 9.87
N ASP A 190 -15.44 -39.13 11.16
CA ASP A 190 -14.67 -38.06 11.82
C ASP A 190 -14.62 -36.80 10.94
N THR A 191 -15.77 -36.12 10.83
CA THR A 191 -15.95 -35.01 9.90
C THR A 191 -15.12 -33.78 10.28
N THR A 192 -14.86 -33.59 11.59
CA THR A 192 -14.19 -32.41 12.15
C THR A 192 -13.07 -32.75 13.18
N PRO A 193 -12.09 -33.60 12.82
CA PRO A 193 -11.10 -34.11 13.75
C PRO A 193 -10.21 -33.01 14.33
N PHE A 194 -9.88 -31.98 13.54
CA PHE A 194 -9.06 -30.88 14.02
C PHE A 194 -9.85 -29.98 14.98
N ILE A 195 -11.08 -29.60 14.63
CA ILE A 195 -11.94 -28.78 15.51
C ILE A 195 -12.22 -29.50 16.84
N ASP A 196 -12.47 -30.81 16.80
CA ASP A 196 -12.68 -31.61 18.02
C ASP A 196 -11.41 -31.68 18.87
N SER A 197 -10.23 -31.75 18.24
CA SER A 197 -8.94 -31.66 18.93
C SER A 197 -8.72 -30.30 19.59
N LEU A 198 -9.10 -29.20 18.93
CA LEU A 198 -9.05 -27.85 19.50
C LEU A 198 -9.94 -27.72 20.73
N ARG A 199 -11.19 -28.22 20.65
CA ARG A 199 -12.12 -28.22 21.79
C ARG A 199 -11.54 -28.98 22.99
N LYS A 200 -11.01 -30.18 22.76
CA LYS A 200 -10.38 -31.01 23.81
C LYS A 200 -9.18 -30.30 24.44
N SER A 201 -8.33 -29.69 23.63
CA SER A 201 -7.14 -28.97 24.08
C SER A 201 -7.49 -27.73 24.92
N TYR A 202 -8.50 -26.97 24.49
CA TYR A 202 -8.98 -25.80 25.22
C TYR A 202 -9.58 -26.18 26.58
N ASN A 203 -10.44 -27.21 26.63
CA ASN A 203 -11.01 -27.67 27.90
C ASN A 203 -9.95 -28.16 28.88
N ARG A 204 -8.94 -28.90 28.41
CA ARG A 204 -7.82 -29.34 29.25
C ARG A 204 -7.04 -28.16 29.85
N MET A 205 -6.82 -27.10 29.06
CA MET A 205 -6.19 -25.88 29.54
C MET A 205 -7.04 -25.19 30.62
N LEU A 206 -8.37 -25.17 30.46
CA LEU A 206 -9.28 -24.63 31.48
C LEU A 206 -9.24 -25.45 32.77
N ASP A 207 -9.32 -26.78 32.67
CA ASP A 207 -9.26 -27.68 33.82
C ASP A 207 -7.95 -27.48 34.61
N ALA A 208 -6.82 -27.37 33.91
CA ALA A 208 -5.51 -27.12 34.53
C ALA A 208 -5.39 -25.74 35.18
N ARG A 209 -6.20 -24.76 34.78
CA ARG A 209 -6.24 -23.43 35.40
C ARG A 209 -7.13 -23.39 36.65
N LEU A 210 -8.12 -24.27 36.71
CA LEU A 210 -9.09 -24.36 37.80
C LEU A 210 -8.66 -25.32 38.93
N ALA A 211 -7.66 -26.17 38.67
CA ALA A 211 -6.99 -27.02 39.65
C ALA A 211 -5.93 -26.25 40.45
#